data_AF-A0A3P6GJZ2-F1
#
_entry.id   AF-A0A3P6GJZ2-F1
#
_cell.length_a   1.000
_cell.length_b   1.000
_cell.length_c   1.000
_cell.angle_alpha   90.00
_cell.angle_beta   90.00
_cell.angle_gamma   90.00
#
_symmetry.space_group_name_H-M   'P 1'
#
loop_
_entity.id
_entity.type
_entity.pdbx_description
1 polymer ?
#
loop_
_entity_poly.entity_id
_entity_poly.type
_entity_poly.pdbx_seq_one_letter_code
_entity_poly.pdbx_strand_id
1 'polypeptide(L)'
;MLVRIPSDYLRQKILEKRVWYIGDSMFQAVQWTSTAAVDAFSSPPLQSIQIWAHLKGVPLDLRHQEGLSLVAGLVGEPKETDNFTLNLVSLTISHVKVEV
;
A
#
# COMPACT_ATOMS: atom_id res chain seq x y z
N MET A 1 11.51 5.09 17.76
CA MET A 1 11.46 6.52 17.36
C MET A 1 10.03 7.00 17.45
N LEU A 2 9.77 8.19 18.00
CA LEU A 2 8.43 8.78 18.06
C LEU A 2 8.33 9.92 17.04
N VAL A 3 7.30 9.87 16.18
CA VAL A 3 7.03 10.91 15.17
C VAL A 3 5.63 11.47 15.42
N ARG A 4 5.51 12.79 15.57
CA ARG A 4 4.21 13.46 15.70
C ARG A 4 3.71 13.90 14.32
N ILE A 5 2.51 13.47 13.97
CA ILE A 5 1.87 13.79 12.68
C ILE A 5 0.61 14.60 12.97
N PRO A 6 0.60 15.91 12.67
CA PRO A 6 -0.52 16.79 13.01
C PRO A 6 -1.82 16.46 12.27
N SER A 7 -1.72 16.03 11.01
CA SER A 7 -2.88 15.68 10.20
C SER A 7 -3.40 14.29 10.58
N ASP A 8 -4.65 14.24 11.03
CA ASP A 8 -5.34 12.99 11.37
C ASP A 8 -5.46 12.08 10.16
N TYR A 9 -5.75 12.66 8.99
CA TYR A 9 -5.82 11.94 7.72
C TYR A 9 -4.49 11.27 7.36
N LEU A 10 -3.37 11.99 7.46
CA LEU A 10 -2.05 11.43 7.17
C LEU A 10 -1.66 10.37 8.19
N ARG A 11 -1.97 10.60 9.48
CA ARG A 11 -1.72 9.63 10.54
C ARG A 11 -2.46 8.33 10.27
N GLN A 12 -3.73 8.42 9.90
CA GLN A 12 -4.54 7.26 9.55
C GLN A 12 -3.95 6.49 8.35
N LYS A 13 -3.60 7.19 7.26
CA LYS A 13 -2.95 6.56 6.10
C LYS A 13 -1.64 5.85 6.43
N ILE A 14 -0.85 6.41 7.34
CA ILE A 14 0.43 5.83 7.75
C ILE A 14 0.24 4.55 8.56
N LEU A 15 -0.73 4.56 9.47
CA LEU A 15 -1.11 3.39 10.26
C LEU A 15 -1.77 2.30 9.40
N GLU A 16 -2.53 2.66 8.38
CA GLU A 16 -3.12 1.71 7.42
C GLU A 16 -2.05 0.97 6.64
N LYS A 17 -1.02 1.68 6.15
CA LYS A 17 0.07 1.04 5.41
C LYS A 17 0.90 0.10 6.28
N ARG A 18 1.04 0.39 7.58
CA ARG A 18 1.85 -0.28 8.60
C ARG A 18 3.35 -0.42 8.27
N VAL A 19 3.70 -1.01 7.15
CA VAL A 19 5.08 -1.33 6.77
C VAL A 19 5.60 -0.31 5.75
N TRP A 20 6.76 0.26 6.06
CA TRP A 20 7.42 1.28 5.26
C TRP A 20 8.85 0.88 4.96
N TYR A 21 9.23 0.96 3.69
CA TYR A 21 10.63 0.86 3.27
C TYR A 21 11.22 2.27 3.19
N ILE A 22 12.29 2.50 3.95
CA ILE A 22 13.05 3.75 3.94
C ILE A 22 14.50 3.38 3.66
N GLY A 23 14.97 3.65 2.43
CA GLY A 23 16.26 3.16 1.96
C GLY A 23 16.23 1.64 1.78
N ASP A 24 17.17 0.96 2.43
CA ASP A 24 17.31 -0.50 2.48
C ASP A 24 16.63 -1.14 3.71
N SER A 25 16.04 -0.32 4.58
CA SER A 25 15.54 -0.74 5.88
C SER A 25 14.01 -0.71 5.94
N MET A 26 13.43 -1.74 6.56
CA MET A 26 11.99 -1.87 6.76
C MET A 26 11.60 -1.38 8.16
N PHE A 27 10.56 -0.54 8.23
CA PHE A 27 10.02 0.03 9.46
C PHE A 27 8.55 -0.33 9.61
N GLN A 28 8.13 -0.61 10.84
CA GLN A 28 6.72 -0.75 11.18
C GLN A 28 6.22 0.50 11.91
N ALA A 29 5.18 1.11 11.37
CA ALA A 29 4.47 2.22 11.98
C ALA A 29 3.31 1.67 12.82
N VAL A 30 3.31 2.01 14.10
CA VAL A 30 2.25 1.68 15.06
C VAL A 30 1.82 2.95 15.81
N GLN A 31 0.57 2.99 16.24
CA GLN A 31 0.09 4.05 17.10
C GLN A 31 0.85 3.98 18.42
N TRP A 32 1.40 5.11 18.87
CA TRP A 32 2.12 5.13 20.14
C TRP A 32 1.16 4.96 21.31
N THR A 33 1.52 4.05 22.22
CA THR A 33 0.87 3.80 23.52
C THR A 33 1.98 3.58 24.57
N SER A 34 1.64 3.66 25.86
CA SER A 34 2.60 3.38 26.95
C SER A 34 3.13 1.94 26.92
N THR A 35 2.36 1.00 26.35
CA THR A 35 2.73 -0.42 26.17
C THR A 35 3.30 -0.73 24.80
N ALA A 36 3.36 0.23 23.87
CA ALA A 36 3.72 -0.03 22.48
C ALA A 36 5.07 -0.73 22.31
N ALA A 37 6.03 -0.52 23.22
CA ALA A 37 7.30 -1.22 23.20
C ALA A 37 7.16 -2.71 23.53
N VAL A 38 6.21 -3.09 24.39
CA VAL A 38 5.90 -4.48 24.75
C VAL A 38 5.06 -5.13 23.65
N ASP A 39 4.10 -4.38 23.11
CA ASP A 39 3.21 -4.82 22.02
C ASP A 39 3.97 -5.01 20.69
N ALA A 40 5.07 -4.30 20.47
CA ALA A 40 5.91 -4.50 19.28
C ALA A 40 6.58 -5.89 19.24
N PHE A 41 6.90 -6.48 20.39
CA PHE A 41 7.48 -7.83 20.47
C PHE A 41 6.42 -8.95 20.46
N SER A 42 5.15 -8.62 20.77
CA SER A 42 4.03 -9.57 20.75
C SER A 42 3.10 -9.38 19.54
N SER A 43 3.38 -8.39 18.69
CA SER A 43 2.57 -8.11 17.50
C SER A 43 2.42 -9.40 16.68
N PRO A 44 1.18 -9.77 16.32
CA PRO A 44 0.97 -10.95 15.49
C PRO A 44 1.77 -10.81 14.19
N PRO A 45 2.22 -11.93 13.61
CA PRO A 45 2.91 -11.93 12.33
C PRO A 45 2.07 -11.18 11.29
N LEU A 46 2.76 -10.46 10.39
CA LEU A 46 2.13 -9.69 9.33
C LEU A 46 1.22 -10.60 8.50
N GLN A 47 -0.10 -10.48 8.67
CA GLN A 47 -1.09 -11.31 7.98
C GLN A 47 -1.31 -10.84 6.54
N SER A 48 -1.28 -9.53 6.33
CA SER A 48 -1.40 -8.89 5.02
C SER A 48 -0.57 -7.62 4.94
N ILE A 49 -0.21 -7.22 3.72
CA ILE A 49 0.47 -5.95 3.44
C ILE A 49 -0.05 -5.32 2.16
N GLN A 50 -0.19 -3.99 2.18
CA GLN A 50 -0.55 -3.25 0.97
C GLN A 50 0.71 -2.77 0.22
N ILE A 51 0.88 -3.26 -1.01
CA ILE A 51 2.00 -2.93 -1.90
C ILE A 51 1.51 -2.30 -3.19
N TRP A 52 2.35 -1.48 -3.82
CA TRP A 52 2.11 -1.02 -5.19
C TRP A 52 2.68 -2.02 -6.18
N ALA A 53 1.80 -2.73 -6.88
CA ALA A 53 2.16 -3.65 -7.94
C ALA A 53 2.36 -2.88 -9.25
N HIS A 54 3.45 -3.21 -9.95
CA HIS A 54 3.77 -2.69 -11.28
C HIS A 54 3.31 -3.69 -12.33
N LEU A 55 2.09 -3.52 -12.84
CA LEU A 55 1.53 -4.39 -13.86
C LEU A 55 2.04 -3.97 -15.24
N LYS A 56 2.54 -4.93 -16.01
CA LYS A 56 3.04 -4.70 -17.38
C LYS A 56 2.22 -5.50 -18.37
N GLY A 57 2.08 -4.97 -19.58
CA GLY A 57 1.36 -5.65 -20.66
C GLY A 57 -0.16 -5.71 -20.48
N VAL A 58 -0.73 -4.85 -19.62
CA VAL A 58 -2.19 -4.75 -19.46
C VAL A 58 -2.82 -4.22 -20.76
N PRO A 59 -3.75 -4.95 -21.39
CA PRO A 59 -4.47 -4.50 -22.58
C PRO A 59 -5.13 -3.12 -22.35
N LEU A 60 -5.10 -2.25 -23.37
CA LEU A 60 -5.57 -0.86 -23.25
C LEU A 60 -7.03 -0.75 -22.80
N ASP A 61 -7.87 -1.65 -23.31
CA ASP A 61 -9.28 -1.80 -22.97
C ASP A 61 -9.53 -2.18 -21.51
N LEU A 62 -8.53 -2.74 -20.81
CA LEU A 62 -8.61 -3.06 -19.38
C LEU A 62 -7.99 -1.98 -18.47
N ARG A 63 -7.48 -0.86 -19.02
CA ARG A 63 -6.82 0.22 -18.24
C ARG A 63 -7.81 1.23 -17.65
N HIS A 64 -8.95 0.74 -17.18
CA HIS A 64 -9.90 1.48 -16.35
C HIS A 64 -10.02 0.78 -14.99
N GLN A 65 -10.70 1.42 -14.03
CA GLN A 65 -10.72 0.95 -12.64
C GLN A 65 -11.18 -0.50 -12.48
N GLU A 66 -12.26 -0.90 -13.15
CA GLU A 66 -12.77 -2.27 -13.12
C GLU A 66 -11.82 -3.27 -13.79
N GLY A 67 -11.32 -2.97 -14.99
CA GLY A 67 -10.38 -3.85 -15.70
C GLY A 67 -9.08 -4.04 -14.92
N LEU A 68 -8.54 -2.98 -14.34
CA LEU A 68 -7.36 -3.03 -13.48
C LEU A 68 -7.61 -3.83 -12.20
N SER A 69 -8.81 -3.73 -11.61
CA SER A 69 -9.20 -4.55 -10.47
C SER A 69 -9.22 -6.04 -10.82
N LEU A 70 -9.73 -6.40 -12.00
CA LEU A 70 -9.76 -7.80 -12.44
C LEU A 70 -8.33 -8.35 -12.62
N VAL A 71 -7.45 -7.59 -13.28
CA VAL A 71 -6.07 -8.02 -13.50
C VAL A 71 -5.28 -8.07 -12.19
N ALA A 72 -5.38 -7.03 -11.37
CA ALA A 72 -4.69 -6.96 -10.08
C ALA A 72 -5.19 -8.00 -9.07
N GLY A 73 -6.45 -8.46 -9.21
CA GLY A 73 -7.04 -9.55 -8.42
C GLY A 73 -6.26 -10.86 -8.49
N LEU A 74 -5.49 -11.07 -9.56
CA LEU A 74 -4.59 -12.23 -9.69
C LEU A 74 -3.33 -12.12 -8.84
N VAL A 75 -2.99 -10.91 -8.38
CA VAL A 75 -1.82 -10.63 -7.54
C VAL A 75 -2.23 -10.54 -6.07
N GLY A 76 -3.34 -9.89 -5.76
CA GLY A 76 -3.87 -9.70 -4.42
C GLY A 76 -5.20 -8.93 -4.45
N GLU A 77 -5.74 -8.55 -3.30
CA GLU A 77 -6.98 -7.77 -3.22
C GLU A 77 -6.75 -6.32 -3.67
N PRO A 78 -7.34 -5.83 -4.78
CA PRO A 78 -7.11 -4.47 -5.27
C PRO A 78 -7.75 -3.43 -4.34
N LYS A 79 -6.98 -2.39 -3.97
CA LYS A 79 -7.44 -1.34 -3.06
C LYS A 79 -7.53 0.04 -3.73
N GLU A 80 -6.50 0.42 -4.48
CA GLU A 80 -6.47 1.73 -5.15
C GLU A 80 -5.63 1.69 -6.43
N THR A 81 -5.84 2.67 -7.29
CA THR A 81 -5.07 2.92 -8.51
C THR A 81 -4.72 4.40 -8.54
N ASP A 82 -3.52 4.76 -8.98
CA ASP A 82 -3.08 6.15 -9.02
C ASP A 82 -3.60 6.90 -10.26
N ASN A 83 -3.61 8.23 -10.17
CA ASN A 83 -3.98 9.08 -11.30
C ASN A 83 -3.00 8.95 -12.48
N PHE A 84 -1.75 8.55 -12.24
CA PHE A 84 -0.79 8.28 -13.32
C PHE A 84 -1.30 7.18 -14.25
N THR A 85 -1.82 6.10 -13.68
CA THR A 85 -2.38 4.96 -14.41
C THR A 85 -3.71 5.32 -15.04
N LEU A 86 -4.63 5.95 -14.29
CA LEU A 86 -5.96 6.31 -14.79
C LEU A 86 -5.93 7.34 -15.91
N ASN A 87 -4.97 8.27 -15.88
CA ASN A 87 -4.76 9.25 -16.95
C ASN A 87 -3.93 8.70 -18.11
N LEU A 88 -3.64 7.40 -18.12
CA LEU A 88 -2.89 6.71 -19.18
C LEU A 88 -1.53 7.38 -19.49
N VAL A 89 -0.86 7.92 -18.46
CA VAL A 89 0.44 8.59 -18.63
C VAL A 89 1.48 7.62 -19.20
N SER A 90 1.35 6.32 -18.90
CA SER A 90 2.09 5.25 -19.57
C SER A 90 1.18 4.10 -19.98
N LEU A 91 1.43 3.58 -21.19
CA LEU A 91 0.77 2.38 -21.72
C LEU A 91 1.58 1.10 -21.48
N THR A 92 2.78 1.20 -20.90
CA THR A 92 3.63 0.02 -20.64
C THR A 92 3.52 -0.46 -19.20
N ILE A 93 3.17 0.43 -18.27
CA ILE A 93 3.05 0.16 -16.84
C ILE A 93 1.74 0.69 -16.29
N SER A 94 1.13 -0.07 -15.39
CA SER A 94 -0.02 0.33 -14.60
C SER A 94 0.28 0.07 -13.13
N HIS A 95 0.06 1.06 -12.27
CA HIS A 95 0.25 0.94 -10.84
C HIS A 95 -1.08 0.66 -10.17
N VAL A 96 -1.16 -0.47 -9.48
CA VAL A 96 -2.32 -0.83 -8.67
C VAL A 96 -1.83 -1.20 -7.28
N LYS A 97 -2.43 -0.62 -6.26
CA LYS A 97 -2.17 -1.03 -4.88
C LYS A 97 -3.02 -2.25 -4.56
N VAL A 98 -2.36 -3.30 -4.12
CA VAL A 98 -2.96 -4.58 -3.77
C VAL A 98 -2.60 -4.93 -2.34
N GLU A 99 -3.53 -5.54 -1.63
CA GLU A 99 -3.29 -6.22 -0.37
C GLU A 99 -3.00 -7.70 -0.65
N VAL A 100 -1.85 -8.18 -0.17
CA VAL A 100 -1.39 -9.57 -0.31
C VAL A 100 -1.13 -10.19 1.05
#